data_AF-A0AAW5KEQ9-F1
#
_entry.id   AF-A0AAW5KEQ9-F1
#
_cell.length_a   1.000
_cell.length_b   1.000
_cell.length_c   1.000
_cell.angle_alpha   90.00
_cell.angle_beta   90.00
_cell.angle_gamma   90.00
#
_symmetry.space_group_name_H-M   'P 1'
#
loop_
_entity.id
_entity.type
_entity.pdbx_description
1 polymer ?
#
loop_
_entity_poly.entity_id
_entity_poly.type
_entity_poly.pdbx_seq_one_letter_code
_entity_poly.pdbx_strand_id
1 'polypeptide(L)'
;MNKLQGFYRLRQGGLPAVPWQTFAPDTRLEEGILWTVRSAVERGDDQNLPRLVGAPAAEAETFALGLLGELGPGGLVVYYPYFVAEKSG
;
A
#
# COMPACT_ATOMS: atom_id res chain seq x y z
N MET A 1 11.98 9.79 9.65
CA MET A 1 11.82 9.59 8.19
C MET A 1 10.47 8.94 7.99
N ASN A 2 9.61 9.51 7.15
CA ASN A 2 8.26 8.99 6.98
C ASN A 2 8.22 7.82 5.97
N LYS A 3 7.18 6.98 6.02
CA LYS A 3 6.98 5.78 5.18
C LYS A 3 6.99 6.15 3.70
N LEU A 4 6.43 7.31 3.34
CA LEU A 4 6.41 7.81 1.98
C LEU A 4 7.83 8.04 1.43
N GLN A 5 8.68 8.71 2.20
CA GLN A 5 10.11 8.88 1.87
C GLN A 5 10.82 7.54 1.79
N GLY A 6 10.45 6.57 2.64
CA GLY A 6 10.94 5.19 2.56
C GLY A 6 10.60 4.52 1.22
N PHE A 7 9.33 4.57 0.79
CA PHE A 7 8.86 4.01 -0.48
C PHE A 7 9.54 4.66 -1.69
N TYR A 8 9.67 5.99 -1.71
CA TYR A 8 10.35 6.69 -2.81
C TYR A 8 11.85 6.41 -2.86
N ARG A 9 12.53 6.34 -1.70
CA ARG A 9 13.96 5.97 -1.66
C ARG A 9 14.19 4.54 -2.13
N LEU A 10 13.32 3.59 -1.78
CA LEU A 10 13.42 2.22 -2.29
C LEU A 10 13.26 2.19 -3.82
N ARG A 11 12.34 2.99 -4.38
CA ARG A 11 12.14 3.10 -5.84
C ARG A 11 13.33 3.76 -6.55
N GLN A 12 14.00 4.72 -5.92
CA GLN A 12 15.15 5.44 -6.49
C GLN A 12 16.49 4.72 -6.28
N GLY A 13 16.61 3.92 -5.23
CA GLY A 13 17.89 3.34 -4.78
C GLY A 13 18.32 2.06 -5.47
N GLY A 14 17.55 1.54 -6.44
CA GLY A 14 17.87 0.28 -7.14
C GLY A 14 17.86 -0.97 -6.25
N LEU A 15 17.34 -0.87 -5.03
CA LEU A 15 17.17 -2.00 -4.12
C LEU A 15 15.94 -2.83 -4.55
N PRO A 16 16.01 -4.16 -4.49
CA PRO A 16 14.85 -5.00 -4.76
C PRO A 16 13.75 -4.68 -3.75
N ALA A 17 12.67 -4.09 -4.23
CA ALA A 17 11.47 -3.80 -3.46
C ALA A 17 10.29 -4.46 -4.15
N VAL A 18 9.28 -4.85 -3.37
CA VAL A 18 8.02 -5.34 -3.94
C VAL A 18 7.45 -4.23 -4.84
N PRO A 19 7.17 -4.50 -6.12
CA PRO A 19 6.58 -3.50 -7.00
C PRO A 19 5.22 -3.10 -6.44
N TRP A 20 5.06 -1.80 -6.16
CA TRP A 20 3.85 -1.22 -5.61
C TRP A 20 3.34 -0.11 -6.53
N GLN A 21 2.04 0.14 -6.46
CA GLN A 21 1.35 1.18 -7.22
C GLN A 21 0.59 2.09 -6.26
N THR A 22 0.29 3.30 -6.73
CA THR A 22 -0.55 4.25 -6.00
C THR A 22 -2.01 3.99 -6.32
N PHE A 23 -2.84 3.85 -5.30
CA PHE A 23 -4.27 3.64 -5.48
C PHE A 23 -4.96 4.96 -5.82
N ALA A 24 -5.83 4.96 -6.82
CA ALA A 24 -6.71 6.05 -7.22
C ALA A 24 -8.18 5.58 -7.18
N PRO A 25 -9.18 6.48 -7.09
CA PRO A 25 -10.58 6.09 -6.94
C PRO A 25 -11.15 5.21 -8.08
N ASP A 26 -10.54 5.26 -9.26
CA ASP A 26 -10.86 4.48 -10.46
C ASP A 26 -10.03 3.18 -10.58
N THR A 27 -9.10 2.93 -9.65
CA THR A 27 -8.29 1.71 -9.61
C THR A 27 -9.18 0.49 -9.40
N ARG A 28 -8.96 -0.53 -10.25
CA ARG A 28 -9.56 -1.85 -10.11
C ARG A 28 -8.48 -2.88 -9.84
N LEU A 29 -8.67 -3.67 -8.80
CA LEU A 29 -7.79 -4.76 -8.39
C LEU A 29 -8.23 -6.04 -9.08
N GLU A 30 -7.25 -6.84 -9.48
CA GLU A 30 -7.52 -8.11 -10.16
C GLU A 30 -8.09 -9.14 -9.18
N GLU A 31 -9.20 -9.77 -9.57
CA GLU A 31 -9.82 -10.87 -8.84
C GLU A 31 -8.92 -12.11 -8.85
N GLY A 32 -9.02 -12.94 -7.80
CA GLY A 32 -8.19 -14.14 -7.65
C GLY A 32 -6.77 -13.87 -7.14
N ILE A 33 -6.38 -12.61 -6.98
CA ILE A 33 -5.15 -12.18 -6.29
C ILE A 33 -5.52 -11.67 -4.89
N LEU A 34 -4.69 -12.01 -3.90
CA LEU A 34 -4.76 -11.38 -2.58
C LEU A 34 -3.90 -10.11 -2.58
N TRP A 35 -4.41 -9.03 -1.99
CA TRP A 35 -3.83 -7.71 -2.06
C TRP A 35 -3.39 -7.20 -0.69
N THR A 36 -2.34 -6.38 -0.69
CA THR A 36 -1.89 -5.60 0.45
C THR A 36 -2.10 -4.13 0.15
N VAL A 37 -2.75 -3.40 1.08
CA VAL A 37 -2.98 -1.96 1.00
C VAL A 37 -2.33 -1.28 2.19
N ARG A 38 -1.58 -0.21 1.93
CA ARG A 38 -0.90 0.59 2.97
C ARG A 38 -1.13 2.07 2.73
N SER A 39 -1.23 2.81 3.81
CA SER A 39 -1.17 4.28 3.80
C SER A 39 0.27 4.77 3.96
N ALA A 40 0.55 5.90 3.34
CA ALA A 40 1.77 6.68 3.49
C ALA A 40 1.39 8.16 3.50
N VAL A 41 1.83 8.92 4.51
CA VAL A 41 1.60 10.37 4.57
C VAL A 41 2.88 11.14 4.27
N GLU A 42 2.76 12.28 3.60
CA GLU A 42 3.91 13.12 3.22
C GLU A 42 4.56 13.83 4.42
N ARG A 43 3.83 14.05 5.51
CA ARG A 43 4.30 14.66 6.76
C ARG A 43 3.52 14.10 7.95
N GLY A 44 4.20 13.81 9.06
CA GLY A 44 3.58 13.29 10.29
C GLY A 44 4.26 12.03 10.85
N ASP A 45 3.79 11.58 12.01
CA ASP A 45 4.23 10.33 12.63
C ASP A 45 3.48 9.15 11.99
N ASP A 46 4.20 8.26 11.30
CA ASP A 46 3.62 7.12 10.57
C ASP A 46 3.36 5.89 11.44
N GLN A 47 3.54 6.01 12.75
CA GLN A 47 3.32 4.91 13.68
C GLN A 47 1.83 4.54 13.68
N ASN A 48 1.55 3.26 13.44
CA ASN A 48 0.20 2.67 13.43
C ASN A 48 -0.78 3.12 12.34
N LEU A 49 -0.32 3.68 11.22
CA LEU A 49 -1.22 3.92 10.10
C LEU A 49 -1.96 2.63 9.64
N PRO A 50 -3.26 2.73 9.30
CA PRO A 50 -4.07 1.58 8.88
C PRO A 50 -3.45 0.83 7.70
N ARG A 51 -3.51 -0.50 7.76
CA ARG A 51 -3.08 -1.38 6.68
C ARG A 51 -4.01 -2.57 6.54
N LEU A 52 -4.11 -3.09 5.33
CA LEU A 52 -4.77 -4.34 5.00
C LEU A 52 -3.75 -5.26 4.34
N VAL A 53 -3.75 -6.54 4.70
CA VAL A 53 -2.74 -7.50 4.22
C VAL A 53 -3.44 -8.81 3.84
N GLY A 54 -3.29 -9.23 2.59
CA GLY A 54 -3.77 -10.53 2.12
C GLY A 54 -5.28 -10.62 1.94
N ALA A 55 -5.92 -9.56 1.42
CA ALA A 55 -7.37 -9.51 1.25
C ALA A 55 -7.80 -9.66 -0.22
N PRO A 56 -9.01 -10.18 -0.52
CA PRO A 56 -9.57 -10.21 -1.86
C PRO A 56 -9.70 -8.82 -2.48
N ALA A 57 -9.79 -8.75 -3.81
CA ALA A 57 -9.83 -7.50 -4.58
C ALA A 57 -10.91 -6.52 -4.08
N ALA A 58 -12.16 -7.00 -3.96
CA ALA A 58 -13.28 -6.18 -3.51
C ALA A 58 -13.09 -5.57 -2.09
N GLU A 59 -12.54 -6.35 -1.15
CA GLU A 59 -12.27 -5.89 0.21
C GLU A 59 -11.13 -4.86 0.21
N ALA A 60 -10.07 -5.13 -0.55
CA ALA A 60 -8.93 -4.24 -0.68
C ALA A 60 -9.29 -2.90 -1.35
N GLU A 61 -10.12 -2.91 -2.39
CA GLU A 61 -10.65 -1.68 -3.01
C GLU A 61 -11.48 -0.87 -2.03
N THR A 62 -12.39 -1.52 -1.31
CA THR A 62 -13.26 -0.86 -0.32
C THR A 62 -12.43 -0.21 0.78
N PHE A 63 -11.45 -0.94 1.32
CA PHE A 63 -10.54 -0.42 2.33
C PHE A 63 -9.67 0.74 1.80
N ALA A 64 -9.13 0.61 0.58
CA ALA A 64 -8.29 1.65 -0.03
C ALA A 64 -9.06 2.94 -0.30
N LEU A 65 -10.30 2.84 -0.77
CA LEU A 65 -11.19 3.99 -0.97
C LEU A 65 -11.51 4.69 0.34
N GLY A 66 -11.85 3.94 1.40
CA GLY A 66 -12.08 4.49 2.73
C GLY A 66 -10.85 5.22 3.26
N LEU A 67 -9.69 4.58 3.14
CA LEU A 67 -8.41 5.14 3.60
C LEU A 67 -8.02 6.41 2.85
N LEU A 68 -8.26 6.51 1.53
CA LEU A 68 -8.07 7.75 0.77
C LEU A 68 -8.94 8.89 1.32
N GLY A 69 -10.19 8.60 1.68
CA GLY A 69 -11.10 9.58 2.28
C GLY A 69 -10.63 10.07 3.65
N GLU A 70 -10.11 9.16 4.49
CA GLU A 70 -9.64 9.47 5.85
C GLU A 70 -8.34 10.28 5.88
N LEU A 71 -7.40 10.03 4.96
CA LEU A 71 -6.09 10.68 4.97
C LEU A 71 -6.13 12.14 4.50
N GLY A 72 -7.18 12.55 3.77
CA GLY A 72 -7.32 13.92 3.27
C GLY A 72 -6.25 14.34 2.25
N PRO A 73 -6.13 15.66 1.98
CA PRO A 73 -5.19 16.18 0.99
C PRO A 73 -3.73 15.86 1.34
N GLY A 74 -3.01 15.18 0.44
CA GLY A 74 -1.60 14.78 0.63
C GLY A 74 -1.40 13.38 1.24
N GLY A 75 -2.49 12.67 1.54
CA GLY A 75 -2.45 11.24 1.84
C GLY A 75 -2.19 10.40 0.59
N LEU A 76 -1.33 9.38 0.71
CA LEU A 76 -1.12 8.39 -0.33
C LEU A 76 -1.57 7.02 0.16
N VAL A 77 -2.30 6.30 -0.70
CA VAL A 77 -2.56 4.87 -0.52
C VAL A 77 -1.76 4.11 -1.58
N VAL A 78 -1.03 3.10 -1.15
CA VAL A 78 -0.26 2.20 -2.02
C VAL A 78 -0.76 0.78 -1.90
N TYR A 79 -0.69 0.04 -3.00
CA TYR A 79 -1.11 -1.35 -3.04
C TYR A 79 -0.12 -2.22 -3.82
N TYR A 80 -0.10 -3.51 -3.49
CA TYR A 80 0.70 -4.52 -4.16
C TYR A 80 0.18 -5.94 -3.85
N PRO A 81 0.47 -6.95 -4.69
CA PRO A 81 0.06 -8.32 -4.42
C PRO A 81 0.62 -8.84 -3.10
N TYR A 82 -0.17 -9.60 -2.36
CA TYR A 82 0.27 -10.29 -1.15
C TYR A 82 1.11 -11.51 -1.53
N PHE A 83 2.33 -11.55 -1.04
CA PHE A 83 3.24 -12.68 -1.22
C PHE A 83 3.40 -13.40 0.12
N VAL A 84 3.15 -14.70 0.14
CA VAL A 84 3.59 -15.57 1.23
C VAL A 84 5.04 -15.95 0.93
N ALA A 85 5.98 -15.39 1.69
CA ALA A 85 7.35 -15.85 1.63
C ALA A 85 7.44 -17.17 2.42
N GLU A 86 7.63 -18.29 1.72
CA GLU A 86 8.03 -19.52 2.38
C GLU A 86 9.46 -19.33 2.91
N LYS A 87 9.64 -19.49 4.23
CA LYS A 87 10.98 -19.56 4.81
C LYS A 87 11.61 -20.88 4.36
N SER A 88 12.60 -20.82 3.48
CA SER A 88 13.55 -21.91 3.27
C SER A 88 14.44 -22.00 4.53
N GLY A 89 14.07 -22.90 5.44
CA GLY A 89 14.90 -23.30 6.59
C GLY A 89 15.79 -24.48 6.25
#